data_AF-A0A2L0S1A4-F1
#
_entry.id   AF-A0A2L0S1A4-F1
#
_cell.length_a   1.000
_cell.length_b   1.000
_cell.length_c   1.000
_cell.angle_alpha   90.00
_cell.angle_beta   90.00
_cell.angle_gamma   90.00
#
_symmetry.space_group_name_H-M   'P 1'
#
loop_
_entity.id
_entity.type
_entity.pdbx_description
1 polymer ?
#
loop_
_entity_poly.entity_id
_entity_poly.type
_entity_poly.pdbx_seq_one_letter_code
_entity_poly.pdbx_strand_id
1 'polypeptide(L)'
;MKPKIFIGSSREGLDIANAIHSNLTRDAECTVWANGVFQISGSTIYSLIKTLRESDFGVFVFSPDDLSVMRGNENPIVRDNVIFELGLFVGRLGIERCFFITPDVTGDLRLPTDLMGITPGQYESGRRDKNWLAATNPVCMQIRAKLLELKSFQDAVPETSPSIELTSEEQAPVEEAYVPLTLEAYGKGHVVNGSSMVHKAELKKAGAKWNGTLKKWIIRGIDKDAFDALILKLNAKC
;
A
#
# COMPACT_ATOMS: atom_id res chain seq x y z
N MET A 1 1.24 13.39 15.63
CA MET A 1 0.56 13.22 14.33
C MET A 1 -0.61 12.27 14.53
N LYS A 2 -1.74 12.47 13.83
CA LYS A 2 -2.86 11.52 13.91
C LYS A 2 -2.49 10.24 13.16
N PRO A 3 -2.80 9.04 13.68
CA PRO A 3 -2.60 7.81 12.92
C PRO A 3 -3.53 7.80 11.69
N LYS A 4 -3.06 7.17 10.61
CA LYS A 4 -3.81 6.97 9.37
C LYS A 4 -4.52 5.62 9.38
N ILE A 5 -5.81 5.63 9.08
CA ILE A 5 -6.65 4.43 9.11
C ILE A 5 -7.24 4.19 7.73
N PHE A 6 -7.01 2.99 7.21
CA PHE A 6 -7.75 2.47 6.08
C PHE A 6 -9.06 1.84 6.55
N ILE A 7 -10.17 2.15 5.89
CA ILE A 7 -11.47 1.56 6.16
C ILE A 7 -11.97 0.86 4.90
N GLY A 8 -11.82 -0.46 4.83
CA GLY A 8 -12.27 -1.29 3.72
C GLY A 8 -13.72 -1.76 3.92
N SER A 9 -14.52 -1.69 2.86
CA SER A 9 -15.86 -2.28 2.84
C SER A 9 -16.27 -2.70 1.43
N SER A 10 -17.27 -3.55 1.35
CA SER A 10 -18.08 -3.70 0.15
C SER A 10 -18.92 -2.44 -0.13
N ARG A 11 -19.72 -2.48 -1.19
CA ARG A 11 -20.66 -1.39 -1.51
C ARG A 11 -21.80 -1.34 -0.50
N GLU A 12 -22.22 -2.51 -0.02
CA GLU A 12 -23.29 -2.75 0.92
C GLU A 12 -22.90 -2.29 2.34
N GLY A 13 -21.63 -2.46 2.72
CA GLY A 13 -21.07 -1.98 3.98
C GLY A 13 -20.69 -0.48 4.02
N LEU A 14 -20.91 0.27 2.93
CA LEU A 14 -20.40 1.65 2.80
C LEU A 14 -20.97 2.61 3.86
N ASP A 15 -22.25 2.47 4.22
CA ASP A 15 -22.87 3.30 5.26
C ASP A 15 -22.21 3.09 6.62
N ILE A 16 -21.84 1.84 6.92
CA ILE A 16 -21.13 1.47 8.15
C ILE A 16 -19.70 2.02 8.13
N ALA A 17 -19.00 1.89 6.99
CA ALA A 17 -17.65 2.43 6.81
C ALA A 17 -17.61 3.96 7.01
N ASN A 18 -18.59 4.68 6.45
CA ASN A 18 -18.72 6.13 6.61
C ASN A 18 -19.05 6.54 8.06
N ALA A 19 -19.85 5.73 8.76
CA ALA A 19 -20.13 5.95 10.17
C ALA A 19 -18.88 5.77 11.04
N ILE A 20 -18.08 4.72 10.77
CA ILE A 20 -16.79 4.50 11.43
C ILE A 20 -15.83 5.67 11.17
N HIS A 21 -15.70 6.10 9.91
CA HIS A 21 -14.91 7.29 9.54
C HIS A 21 -15.33 8.51 10.38
N SER A 22 -16.65 8.75 10.46
CA SER A 22 -17.21 9.90 11.17
C SER A 22 -16.93 9.85 12.68
N ASN A 23 -17.02 8.66 13.28
CA ASN A 23 -16.72 8.46 14.70
C ASN A 23 -15.21 8.63 15.02
N LEU A 24 -14.32 8.28 14.09
CA LEU A 24 -12.87 8.27 14.32
C LEU A 24 -12.13 9.52 13.82
N THR A 25 -12.77 10.41 13.06
CA THR A 25 -12.13 11.59 12.43
C THR A 25 -11.40 12.53 13.42
N ARG A 26 -11.82 12.55 14.69
CA ARG A 26 -11.16 13.35 15.73
C ARG A 26 -9.83 12.73 16.17
N ASP A 27 -9.74 11.42 16.17
CA ASP A 27 -8.58 10.67 16.67
C ASP A 27 -7.61 10.26 15.55
N ALA A 28 -8.10 10.11 14.31
CA ALA A 28 -7.34 9.56 13.19
C ALA A 28 -7.65 10.22 11.83
N GLU A 29 -6.71 10.11 10.89
CA GLU A 29 -6.91 10.42 9.48
C GLU A 29 -7.46 9.19 8.76
N CYS A 30 -8.78 9.17 8.54
CA CYS A 30 -9.47 7.99 8.00
C CYS A 30 -9.64 8.09 6.49
N THR A 31 -9.41 6.99 5.77
CA THR A 31 -9.68 6.85 4.33
C THR A 31 -10.64 5.69 4.10
N VAL A 32 -11.83 5.97 3.57
CA VAL A 32 -12.82 4.94 3.21
C VAL A 32 -12.52 4.41 1.81
N TRP A 33 -12.41 3.09 1.69
CA TRP A 33 -12.14 2.37 0.46
C TRP A 33 -13.32 1.47 0.11
N ALA A 34 -14.17 1.97 -0.79
CA ALA A 34 -15.38 1.27 -1.27
C ALA A 34 -15.21 0.71 -2.69
N ASN A 35 -14.03 0.92 -3.31
CA ASN A 35 -13.77 0.59 -4.71
C ASN A 35 -13.32 -0.87 -4.85
N GLY A 36 -14.18 -1.80 -4.40
CA GLY A 36 -13.93 -3.25 -4.42
C GLY A 36 -14.04 -3.90 -5.80
N VAL A 37 -13.70 -3.22 -6.89
CA VAL A 37 -13.62 -3.82 -8.23
C VAL A 37 -12.17 -3.74 -8.70
N PHE A 38 -11.44 -4.85 -8.57
CA PHE A 38 -10.17 -5.04 -9.27
C PHE A 38 -10.46 -5.07 -10.77
N GLN A 39 -10.37 -3.93 -11.44
CA GLN A 39 -10.46 -3.89 -12.90
C GLN A 39 -9.19 -4.51 -13.48
N ILE A 40 -9.35 -5.35 -14.51
CA ILE A 40 -8.24 -5.85 -15.33
C ILE A 40 -7.46 -4.62 -15.85
N SER A 41 -6.13 -4.65 -15.72
CA SER A 41 -5.19 -3.59 -16.13
C SER A 41 -5.04 -2.34 -15.22
N GLY A 42 -4.96 -2.54 -13.90
CA GLY A 42 -3.85 -1.91 -13.15
C GLY A 42 -4.10 -0.67 -12.28
N SER A 43 -5.32 -0.28 -11.95
CA SER A 43 -5.54 0.89 -11.08
C SER A 43 -5.87 0.56 -9.61
N THR A 44 -6.61 -0.52 -9.32
CA THR A 44 -7.13 -0.78 -7.95
C THR A 44 -6.08 -1.34 -6.99
N ILE A 45 -5.35 -2.40 -7.39
CA ILE A 45 -4.37 -3.06 -6.49
C ILE A 45 -3.15 -2.17 -6.18
N TYR A 46 -2.65 -1.42 -7.16
CA TYR A 46 -1.53 -0.50 -6.95
C TYR A 46 -1.91 0.62 -5.97
N SER A 47 -3.12 1.17 -6.13
CA SER A 47 -3.64 2.20 -5.23
C SER A 47 -3.86 1.65 -3.82
N LEU A 48 -4.38 0.42 -3.70
CA LEU A 48 -4.51 -0.27 -2.41
C LEU A 48 -3.16 -0.45 -1.73
N ILE A 49 -2.13 -0.91 -2.46
CA ILE A 49 -0.77 -1.06 -1.93
C ILE A 49 -0.18 0.29 -1.51
N LYS A 50 -0.42 1.35 -2.28
CA LYS A 50 0.03 2.70 -1.93
C LYS A 50 -0.63 3.16 -0.62
N THR A 51 -1.95 3.03 -0.51
CA THR A 51 -2.69 3.40 0.71
C THR A 51 -2.25 2.55 1.90
N LEU A 52 -2.03 1.25 1.70
CA LEU A 52 -1.51 0.35 2.73
C LEU A 52 -0.16 0.83 3.30
N ARG A 53 0.78 1.27 2.44
CA ARG A 53 2.09 1.79 2.88
C ARG A 53 1.97 3.06 3.72
N GLU A 54 0.94 3.85 3.47
CA GLU A 54 0.68 5.09 4.19
C GLU A 54 -0.22 4.89 5.41
N SER A 55 -0.76 3.69 5.64
CA SER A 55 -1.70 3.39 6.72
C SER A 55 -0.98 2.87 7.96
N ASP A 56 -1.50 3.23 9.14
CA ASP A 56 -1.05 2.74 10.44
C ASP A 56 -1.95 1.62 10.98
N PHE A 57 -3.22 1.60 10.57
CA PHE A 57 -4.22 0.62 10.96
C PHE A 57 -5.17 0.31 9.80
N GLY A 58 -5.80 -0.87 9.85
CA GLY A 58 -6.88 -1.26 8.95
C GLY A 58 -8.17 -1.58 9.72
N VAL A 59 -9.30 -1.11 9.21
CA VAL A 59 -10.65 -1.46 9.69
C VAL A 59 -11.43 -2.04 8.51
N PHE A 60 -12.06 -3.19 8.67
CA PHE A 60 -12.73 -3.92 7.59
C PHE A 60 -14.17 -4.23 7.97
N VAL A 61 -15.12 -3.70 7.20
CA VAL A 61 -16.54 -3.96 7.44
C VAL A 61 -16.94 -5.26 6.75
N PHE A 62 -17.30 -6.24 7.57
CA PHE A 62 -17.75 -7.56 7.15
C PHE A 62 -19.26 -7.60 7.12
N SER A 63 -19.81 -7.23 5.96
CA SER A 63 -21.23 -7.29 5.67
C SER A 63 -21.61 -8.63 4.99
N PRO A 64 -22.83 -9.14 5.18
CA PRO A 64 -23.34 -10.37 4.56
C PRO A 64 -23.69 -10.13 3.08
N ASP A 65 -22.69 -9.87 2.24
CA ASP A 65 -22.89 -9.31 0.89
C ASP A 65 -23.11 -10.38 -0.19
N ASP A 66 -22.51 -11.56 0.00
CA ASP A 66 -22.55 -12.65 -0.96
C ASP A 66 -23.17 -13.92 -0.33
N LEU A 67 -23.57 -14.88 -1.16
CA LEU A 67 -24.07 -16.18 -0.70
C LEU A 67 -23.09 -17.28 -1.10
N SER A 68 -22.78 -18.17 -0.16
CA SER A 68 -21.99 -19.38 -0.41
C SER A 68 -22.87 -20.61 -0.27
N VAL A 69 -22.83 -21.49 -1.28
CA VAL A 69 -23.45 -22.82 -1.21
C VAL A 69 -22.42 -23.80 -0.67
N MET A 70 -22.61 -24.27 0.56
CA MET A 70 -21.79 -25.32 1.15
C MET A 70 -22.66 -26.49 1.59
N ARG A 71 -22.38 -27.68 1.06
CA ARG A 71 -23.10 -28.92 1.40
C ARG A 71 -24.63 -28.79 1.26
N GLY A 72 -25.10 -28.02 0.29
CA GLY A 72 -26.52 -27.81 0.00
C GLY A 72 -27.21 -26.67 0.74
N ASN A 73 -26.52 -25.96 1.65
CA ASN A 73 -27.07 -24.79 2.35
C ASN A 73 -26.45 -23.49 1.81
N GLU A 74 -27.32 -22.53 1.49
CA GLU A 74 -26.93 -21.14 1.18
C GLU A 74 -26.70 -20.38 2.49
N ASN A 75 -25.49 -19.84 2.68
CA ASN A 75 -25.17 -19.01 3.84
C ASN A 75 -24.62 -17.66 3.37
N PRO A 76 -25.01 -16.54 4.01
CA PRO A 76 -24.38 -15.26 3.76
C PRO A 76 -22.90 -15.29 4.15
N ILE A 77 -22.05 -14.75 3.27
CA ILE A 77 -20.61 -14.63 3.45
C ILE A 77 -20.17 -13.19 3.19
N VAL A 78 -19.00 -12.87 3.75
CA VAL A 78 -18.29 -11.63 3.44
C VAL A 78 -17.72 -11.72 2.04
N ARG A 79 -17.79 -10.62 1.29
CA ARG A 79 -17.22 -10.53 -0.05
C ARG A 79 -15.71 -10.81 -0.06
N ASP A 80 -15.27 -11.66 -0.99
CA ASP A 80 -13.89 -12.13 -1.08
C ASP A 80 -12.85 -11.00 -1.13
N ASN A 81 -13.17 -9.88 -1.78
CA ASN A 81 -12.26 -8.73 -1.89
C ASN A 81 -11.94 -8.11 -0.53
N VAL A 82 -12.93 -8.02 0.38
CA VAL A 82 -12.72 -7.43 1.71
C VAL A 82 -11.84 -8.37 2.56
N ILE A 83 -12.00 -9.69 2.41
CA ILE A 83 -11.14 -10.69 3.05
C ILE A 83 -9.71 -10.59 2.50
N PHE A 84 -9.55 -10.44 1.18
CA PHE A 84 -8.24 -10.23 0.56
C PHE A 84 -7.56 -8.95 1.06
N GLU A 85 -8.29 -7.84 1.13
CA GLU A 85 -7.79 -6.57 1.66
C GLU A 85 -7.36 -6.72 3.13
N LEU A 86 -8.16 -7.38 3.97
CA LEU A 86 -7.75 -7.70 5.36
C LEU A 86 -6.44 -8.49 5.37
N GLY A 87 -6.33 -9.56 4.57
CA GLY A 87 -5.12 -10.38 4.51
C GLY A 87 -3.88 -9.57 4.10
N LEU A 88 -4.03 -8.66 3.14
CA LEU A 88 -2.95 -7.78 2.70
C LEU A 88 -2.49 -6.82 3.81
N PHE A 89 -3.44 -6.25 4.56
CA PHE A 89 -3.14 -5.37 5.68
C PHE A 89 -2.51 -6.11 6.87
N VAL A 90 -3.04 -7.29 7.22
CA VAL A 90 -2.45 -8.15 8.26
C VAL A 90 -1.02 -8.52 7.91
N GLY A 91 -0.75 -8.81 6.64
CA GLY A 91 0.60 -9.14 6.16
C GLY A 91 1.63 -8.02 6.33
N ARG A 92 1.22 -6.74 6.37
CA ARG A 92 2.13 -5.59 6.60
C ARG A 92 2.09 -5.11 8.04
N LEU A 93 0.90 -4.85 8.57
CA LEU A 93 0.69 -4.14 9.84
C LEU A 93 0.65 -5.08 11.05
N GLY A 94 0.54 -6.38 10.84
CA GLY A 94 0.21 -7.32 11.90
C GLY A 94 -1.28 -7.35 12.20
N ILE A 95 -1.73 -8.45 12.81
CA ILE A 95 -3.15 -8.64 13.13
C ILE A 95 -3.62 -7.70 14.24
N GLU A 96 -2.74 -7.27 15.14
CA GLU A 96 -3.03 -6.38 16.25
C GLU A 96 -3.41 -4.95 15.82
N ARG A 97 -3.14 -4.60 14.55
CA ARG A 97 -3.48 -3.31 13.93
C ARG A 97 -4.60 -3.40 12.90
N CYS A 98 -5.18 -4.59 12.72
CA CYS A 98 -6.24 -4.85 11.76
C CYS A 98 -7.51 -5.31 12.49
N PHE A 99 -8.58 -4.53 12.35
CA PHE A 99 -9.86 -4.80 13.00
C PHE A 99 -10.89 -5.15 11.93
N PHE A 100 -11.66 -6.22 12.13
CA PHE A 100 -12.84 -6.46 11.31
C PHE A 100 -14.11 -6.32 12.15
N ILE A 101 -15.14 -5.77 11.52
CA ILE A 101 -16.36 -5.32 12.16
C ILE A 101 -17.54 -6.05 11.54
N THR A 102 -18.33 -6.73 12.36
CA THR A 102 -19.52 -7.48 11.94
C THR A 102 -20.78 -6.87 12.56
N PRO A 103 -21.98 -7.15 12.01
CA PRO A 103 -23.21 -6.95 12.78
C PRO A 103 -23.16 -7.73 14.11
N ASP A 104 -23.80 -7.20 15.14
CA ASP A 104 -24.00 -7.84 16.45
C ASP A 104 -24.84 -9.11 16.36
N VAL A 105 -25.88 -9.06 15.54
CA VAL A 105 -26.65 -10.22 15.11
C VAL A 105 -26.01 -10.73 13.82
N THR A 106 -25.05 -11.63 13.97
CA THR A 106 -24.36 -12.22 12.82
C THR A 106 -25.23 -13.17 12.02
N GLY A 107 -26.33 -13.70 12.58
CA GLY A 107 -27.12 -14.76 11.95
C GLY A 107 -26.20 -15.92 11.50
N ASP A 108 -26.36 -16.35 10.25
CA ASP A 108 -25.53 -17.37 9.59
C ASP A 108 -24.28 -16.78 8.89
N LEU A 109 -23.89 -15.52 9.17
CA LEU A 109 -22.71 -14.89 8.56
C LEU A 109 -21.48 -15.72 8.90
N ARG A 110 -20.98 -16.42 7.89
CA ARG A 110 -19.86 -17.34 8.07
C ARG A 110 -18.55 -16.62 7.79
N LEU A 111 -17.70 -16.57 8.81
CA LEU A 111 -16.34 -16.06 8.69
C LEU A 111 -15.37 -17.16 8.21
N PRO A 112 -14.29 -16.81 7.50
CA PRO A 112 -13.19 -17.72 7.22
C PRO A 112 -12.67 -18.38 8.50
N THR A 113 -12.38 -19.68 8.44
CA THR A 113 -11.91 -20.45 9.61
C THR A 113 -10.59 -19.93 10.16
N ASP A 114 -9.75 -19.33 9.32
CA ASP A 114 -8.49 -18.69 9.70
C ASP A 114 -8.69 -17.49 10.64
N LEU A 115 -9.91 -16.93 10.70
CA LEU A 115 -10.27 -15.81 11.58
C LEU A 115 -10.95 -16.24 12.89
N MET A 116 -11.20 -17.55 13.12
CA MET A 116 -11.93 -18.03 14.30
C MET A 116 -11.25 -17.75 15.65
N GLY A 117 -9.96 -17.39 15.64
CA GLY A 117 -9.21 -16.98 16.84
C GLY A 117 -9.23 -15.48 17.12
N ILE A 118 -9.84 -14.67 16.26
CA ILE A 118 -9.84 -13.20 16.36
C ILE A 118 -11.26 -12.74 16.68
N THR A 119 -11.40 -11.94 17.73
CA THR A 119 -12.70 -11.39 18.12
C THR A 119 -13.09 -10.23 17.21
N PRO A 120 -14.22 -10.30 16.47
CA PRO A 120 -14.73 -9.16 15.71
C PRO A 120 -15.14 -8.02 16.63
N GLY A 121 -14.98 -6.79 16.14
CA GLY A 121 -15.78 -5.68 16.64
C GLY A 121 -17.22 -5.80 16.15
N GLN A 122 -18.20 -5.35 16.94
CA GLN A 122 -19.61 -5.47 16.58
C GLN A 122 -20.31 -4.12 16.52
N TYR A 123 -21.26 -3.97 15.60
CA TYR A 123 -22.17 -2.82 15.55
C TYR A 123 -23.63 -3.26 15.66
N GLU A 124 -24.47 -2.39 16.22
CA GLU A 124 -25.90 -2.66 16.40
C GLU A 124 -26.64 -2.59 15.05
N SER A 125 -26.87 -3.75 14.45
CA SER A 125 -27.42 -3.88 13.10
C SER A 125 -28.96 -3.75 13.06
N GLY A 126 -29.63 -4.10 14.16
CA GLY A 126 -31.09 -4.11 14.28
C GLY A 126 -31.73 -2.76 14.65
N ARG A 127 -30.97 -1.65 14.63
CA ARG A 127 -31.50 -0.34 15.03
C ARG A 127 -32.61 0.15 14.10
N ARG A 128 -33.76 0.47 14.68
CA ARG A 128 -34.93 1.00 13.94
C ARG A 128 -34.68 2.35 13.28
N ASP A 129 -33.86 3.19 13.90
CA ASP A 129 -33.54 4.55 13.41
C ASP A 129 -32.47 4.55 12.30
N LYS A 130 -31.82 3.40 12.03
CA LYS A 130 -30.67 3.27 11.12
C LYS A 130 -29.57 4.29 11.40
N ASN A 131 -29.43 4.71 12.67
CA ASN A 131 -28.39 5.64 13.07
C ASN A 131 -27.05 4.89 13.19
N TRP A 132 -26.36 4.72 12.06
CA TRP A 132 -25.10 3.99 11.98
C TRP A 132 -23.98 4.65 12.78
N LEU A 133 -24.02 5.98 12.94
CA LEU A 133 -23.06 6.69 13.78
C LEU A 133 -23.18 6.22 15.24
N ALA A 134 -24.41 6.13 15.76
CA ALA A 134 -24.64 5.58 17.10
C ALA A 134 -24.33 4.08 17.17
N ALA A 135 -24.74 3.31 16.16
CA ALA A 135 -24.54 1.85 16.13
C ALA A 135 -23.06 1.44 16.16
N THR A 136 -22.19 2.22 15.52
CA THR A 136 -20.75 1.94 15.42
C THR A 136 -19.93 2.63 16.51
N ASN A 137 -20.53 3.51 17.31
CA ASN A 137 -19.81 4.25 18.34
C ASN A 137 -19.11 3.36 19.38
N PRO A 138 -19.76 2.31 19.94
CA PRO A 138 -19.13 1.44 20.93
C PRO A 138 -17.87 0.74 20.41
N VAL A 139 -17.90 0.25 19.17
CA VAL A 139 -16.72 -0.39 18.56
C VAL A 139 -15.64 0.64 18.20
N CYS A 140 -16.03 1.83 17.75
CA CYS A 140 -15.07 2.92 17.51
C CYS A 140 -14.35 3.36 18.79
N MET A 141 -15.02 3.33 19.96
CA MET A 141 -14.37 3.58 21.24
C MET A 141 -13.30 2.53 21.58
N GLN A 142 -13.56 1.26 21.26
CA GLN A 142 -12.58 0.17 21.46
C GLN A 142 -11.39 0.31 20.50
N ILE A 143 -11.65 0.61 19.22
CA ILE A 143 -10.61 0.89 18.23
C ILE A 143 -9.76 2.07 18.71
N ARG A 144 -10.39 3.17 19.16
CA ARG A 144 -9.69 4.35 19.69
C ARG A 144 -8.75 3.99 20.84
N ALA A 145 -9.16 3.12 21.76
CA ALA A 145 -8.26 2.66 22.82
C ALA A 145 -7.01 1.96 22.25
N LYS A 146 -7.17 1.13 21.22
CA LYS A 146 -6.06 0.48 20.50
C LYS A 146 -5.17 1.46 19.75
N LEU A 147 -5.73 2.49 19.11
CA LEU A 147 -4.95 3.54 18.45
C LEU A 147 -4.02 4.26 19.44
N LEU A 148 -4.53 4.55 20.64
CA LEU A 148 -3.75 5.21 21.70
C LEU A 148 -2.66 4.31 22.29
N GLU A 149 -2.97 3.01 22.45
CA GLU A 149 -2.02 2.01 22.94
C GLU A 149 -0.87 1.78 21.95
N LEU A 150 -1.19 1.52 20.69
CA LEU A 150 -0.24 1.07 19.67
C LEU A 150 0.45 2.20 18.91
N LYS A 151 -0.12 3.43 18.96
CA LYS A 151 0.38 4.64 18.28
C LYS A 151 0.56 4.44 16.75
N SER A 152 1.13 5.43 16.07
CA SER A 152 1.44 5.35 14.64
C SER A 152 2.35 4.16 14.35
N PHE A 153 2.08 3.46 13.25
CA PHE A 153 2.91 2.37 12.78
C PHE A 153 4.19 2.97 12.21
N GLN A 154 5.31 2.62 12.81
CA GLN A 154 6.59 2.82 12.17
C GLN A 154 6.90 1.47 11.54
N ASP A 155 7.13 1.45 10.22
CA ASP A 155 7.90 0.35 9.66
C ASP A 155 9.14 0.21 10.54
N ALA A 156 9.57 -1.03 10.82
CA ALA A 156 10.94 -1.24 11.28
C ALA A 156 11.79 -0.44 10.30
N VAL A 157 12.43 0.61 10.81
CA VAL A 157 13.16 1.60 10.03
C VAL A 157 13.81 0.87 8.86
N PRO A 158 13.42 1.09 7.58
CA PRO A 158 14.34 0.75 6.52
C PRO A 158 15.54 1.63 6.82
N GLU A 159 16.63 1.06 7.34
CA GLU A 159 17.79 1.79 7.89
C GLU A 159 17.80 3.25 7.44
N THR A 160 17.25 4.15 8.27
CA THR A 160 17.27 5.56 7.93
C THR A 160 18.71 5.93 8.09
N SER A 161 19.40 6.14 6.97
CA SER A 161 20.54 7.05 6.90
C SER A 161 20.28 8.20 7.88
N PRO A 162 21.16 8.44 8.86
CA PRO A 162 20.84 9.26 10.00
C PRO A 162 20.52 10.70 9.57
N SER A 163 19.34 11.17 9.92
CA SER A 163 18.95 12.58 9.83
C SER A 163 19.61 13.36 10.97
N ILE A 164 20.63 14.15 10.64
CA ILE A 164 21.27 15.12 11.55
C ILE A 164 20.35 16.35 11.67
N GLU A 165 20.11 16.76 12.92
CA GLU A 165 19.34 17.93 13.31
C GLU A 165 19.94 19.22 12.73
N LEU A 166 19.11 20.02 12.05
CA LEU A 166 19.45 21.36 11.57
C LEU A 166 19.43 22.36 12.73
N THR A 167 20.58 22.58 13.35
CA THR A 167 20.91 23.86 13.97
C THR A 167 21.54 24.77 12.92
N SER A 168 20.93 25.94 12.73
CA SER A 168 21.49 27.21 12.26
C SER A 168 22.39 27.19 11.01
N GLU A 169 21.83 27.78 9.95
CA GLU A 169 22.48 28.69 9.00
C GLU A 169 23.59 28.14 8.05
N GLU A 170 23.42 28.56 6.79
CA GLU A 170 24.28 28.42 5.60
C GLU A 170 24.33 27.08 4.84
N GLN A 171 23.80 27.17 3.61
CA GLN A 171 23.70 26.13 2.59
C GLN A 171 25.08 25.75 2.02
N ALA A 172 25.30 24.44 1.83
CA ALA A 172 26.15 23.91 0.77
C ALA A 172 25.44 22.70 0.10
N PRO A 173 25.52 22.50 -1.23
CA PRO A 173 24.77 21.43 -1.91
C PRO A 173 25.43 20.06 -1.68
N VAL A 174 24.62 19.04 -1.40
CA VAL A 174 25.07 17.63 -1.25
C VAL A 174 25.08 16.95 -2.63
N GLU A 175 26.22 16.40 -3.02
CA GLU A 175 26.41 15.61 -4.26
C GLU A 175 25.74 14.23 -4.16
N GLU A 176 24.94 13.84 -5.18
CA GLU A 176 24.45 12.47 -5.35
C GLU A 176 25.61 11.52 -5.69
N ALA A 177 25.76 10.43 -4.91
CA ALA A 177 26.83 9.45 -5.10
C ALA A 177 26.75 8.75 -6.48
N TYR A 178 27.89 8.66 -7.17
CA TYR A 178 28.01 8.07 -8.49
C TYR A 178 27.89 6.53 -8.46
N VAL A 179 27.05 5.96 -9.34
CA VAL A 179 26.94 4.52 -9.58
C VAL A 179 27.64 4.18 -10.90
N PRO A 180 28.66 3.31 -10.90
CA PRO A 180 29.38 2.91 -12.11
C PRO A 180 28.46 2.38 -13.21
N LEU A 181 28.78 2.73 -14.45
CA LEU A 181 28.06 2.30 -15.65
C LEU A 181 28.36 0.82 -15.97
N THR A 182 27.36 0.10 -16.44
CA THR A 182 27.50 -1.27 -16.97
C THR A 182 26.66 -1.47 -18.24
N LEU A 183 27.03 -2.45 -19.07
CA LEU A 183 26.25 -2.88 -20.24
C LEU A 183 25.55 -4.21 -19.98
N GLU A 184 24.30 -4.29 -20.39
CA GLU A 184 23.48 -5.50 -20.33
C GLU A 184 22.83 -5.77 -21.69
N ALA A 185 22.71 -7.02 -22.11
CA ALA A 185 22.17 -7.36 -23.42
C ALA A 185 20.67 -7.02 -23.51
N TYR A 186 20.25 -6.37 -24.61
CA TYR A 186 18.85 -5.98 -24.85
C TYR A 186 18.50 -6.09 -26.35
N GLY A 187 17.79 -7.15 -26.73
CA GLY A 187 17.40 -7.41 -28.12
C GLY A 187 18.61 -7.57 -29.04
N LYS A 188 18.71 -6.73 -30.08
CA LYS A 188 19.87 -6.67 -31.01
C LYS A 188 20.95 -5.67 -30.55
N GLY A 189 20.90 -5.23 -29.29
CA GLY A 189 21.76 -4.18 -28.73
C GLY A 189 22.09 -4.41 -27.26
N HIS A 190 22.58 -3.37 -26.60
CA HIS A 190 22.84 -3.38 -25.16
C HIS A 190 22.26 -2.12 -24.50
N VAL A 191 21.94 -2.22 -23.21
CA VAL A 191 21.44 -1.12 -22.39
C VAL A 191 22.50 -0.69 -21.38
N VAL A 192 22.62 0.62 -21.17
CA VAL A 192 23.53 1.22 -20.18
C VAL A 192 22.81 1.39 -18.85
N ASN A 193 23.34 0.79 -17.79
CA ASN A 193 22.89 0.94 -16.40
C ASN A 193 23.82 1.90 -15.61
N GLY A 194 23.45 2.27 -14.38
CA GLY A 194 24.23 3.18 -13.51
C GLY A 194 23.91 4.67 -13.70
N SER A 195 24.78 5.56 -13.19
CA SER A 195 24.64 7.04 -13.24
C SER A 195 24.88 7.61 -14.65
N SER A 196 24.19 7.04 -15.65
CA SER A 196 24.35 7.33 -17.08
C SER A 196 23.95 8.74 -17.50
N MET A 197 23.18 9.44 -16.66
CA MET A 197 22.77 10.83 -16.91
C MET A 197 23.94 11.82 -16.76
N VAL A 198 24.91 11.52 -15.89
CA VAL A 198 26.13 12.32 -15.71
C VAL A 198 26.97 12.32 -16.99
N HIS A 199 26.97 11.20 -17.72
CA HIS A 199 27.74 10.99 -18.95
C HIS A 199 26.89 11.10 -20.23
N LYS A 200 25.76 11.82 -20.18
CA LYS A 200 24.80 11.92 -21.28
C LYS A 200 25.42 12.46 -22.58
N ALA A 201 26.35 13.42 -22.48
CA ALA A 201 26.98 14.02 -23.65
C ALA A 201 27.90 13.02 -24.37
N GLU A 202 28.69 12.28 -23.60
CA GLU A 202 29.62 11.26 -24.05
C GLU A 202 28.90 10.07 -24.66
N LEU A 203 27.84 9.58 -24.00
CA LEU A 203 27.01 8.49 -24.51
C LEU A 203 26.33 8.86 -25.82
N LYS A 204 25.79 10.09 -25.93
CA LYS A 204 25.18 10.59 -27.17
C LYS A 204 26.20 10.76 -28.30
N LYS A 205 27.41 11.25 -27.99
CA LYS A 205 28.51 11.40 -28.97
C LYS A 205 28.99 10.04 -29.50
N ALA A 206 28.99 9.02 -28.65
CA ALA A 206 29.34 7.65 -29.02
C ALA A 206 28.24 6.93 -29.82
N GLY A 207 27.06 7.54 -29.99
CA GLY A 207 25.97 6.98 -30.80
C GLY A 207 24.90 6.22 -30.02
N ALA A 208 24.90 6.29 -28.68
CA ALA A 208 23.84 5.71 -27.87
C ALA A 208 22.53 6.49 -28.07
N LYS A 209 21.40 5.78 -28.06
CA LYS A 209 20.06 6.36 -28.20
C LYS A 209 19.27 6.20 -26.90
N TRP A 210 18.68 7.29 -26.43
CA TRP A 210 17.80 7.25 -25.28
C TRP A 210 16.49 6.53 -25.60
N ASN A 211 16.10 5.57 -24.77
CA ASN A 211 14.80 4.92 -24.80
C ASN A 211 13.93 5.49 -23.67
N GLY A 212 12.86 6.23 -24.04
CA GLY A 212 11.98 6.89 -23.08
C GLY A 212 11.14 5.93 -22.23
N THR A 213 10.81 4.75 -22.74
CA THR A 213 10.03 3.73 -22.02
C THR A 213 10.88 3.06 -20.93
N LEU A 214 12.13 2.73 -21.24
CA LEU A 214 13.06 2.11 -20.28
C LEU A 214 13.78 3.12 -19.39
N LYS A 215 13.74 4.42 -19.76
CA LYS A 215 14.57 5.48 -19.18
C LYS A 215 16.06 5.10 -19.13
N LYS A 216 16.56 4.51 -20.23
CA LYS A 216 17.95 4.05 -20.36
C LYS A 216 18.52 4.33 -21.75
N TRP A 217 19.84 4.40 -21.85
CA TRP A 217 20.56 4.49 -23.11
C TRP A 217 20.73 3.12 -23.75
N ILE A 218 20.47 3.01 -25.06
CA ILE A 218 20.61 1.80 -25.85
C ILE A 218 21.68 1.99 -26.91
N ILE A 219 22.56 1.00 -27.03
CA ILE A 219 23.61 0.92 -28.04
C ILE A 219 23.34 -0.25 -28.99
N ARG A 220 23.87 -0.17 -30.22
CA ARG A 220 23.74 -1.26 -31.20
C ARG A 220 24.72 -2.37 -30.88
N GLY A 221 24.34 -3.62 -31.15
CA GLY A 221 25.15 -4.79 -30.80
C GLY A 221 26.50 -4.87 -31.51
N ILE A 222 26.64 -4.23 -32.69
CA ILE A 222 27.89 -4.23 -33.47
C ILE A 222 28.99 -3.34 -32.89
N ASP A 223 28.63 -2.43 -31.97
CA ASP A 223 29.54 -1.42 -31.41
C ASP A 223 29.93 -1.75 -29.95
N LYS A 224 29.69 -2.99 -29.50
CA LYS A 224 29.81 -3.39 -28.08
C LYS A 224 31.21 -3.10 -27.51
N ASP A 225 32.27 -3.55 -28.17
CA ASP A 225 33.65 -3.42 -27.67
C ASP A 225 34.08 -1.96 -27.52
N ALA A 226 33.62 -1.08 -28.44
CA ALA A 226 33.88 0.35 -28.36
C ALA A 226 33.17 1.00 -27.16
N PHE A 227 31.96 0.53 -26.83
CA PHE A 227 31.20 1.01 -25.68
C PHE A 227 31.68 0.45 -24.34
N ASP A 228 32.18 -0.80 -24.30
CA ASP A 228 32.83 -1.35 -23.10
C ASP A 228 34.08 -0.53 -22.74
N ALA A 229 34.92 -0.18 -23.72
CA ALA A 229 36.07 0.68 -23.53
C ALA A 229 35.68 2.12 -23.11
N LEU A 230 34.56 2.63 -23.62
CA LEU A 230 34.03 3.93 -23.21
C LEU A 230 33.54 3.90 -21.77
N ILE A 231 32.79 2.89 -21.37
CA ILE A 231 32.24 2.76 -20.01
C ILE A 231 33.36 2.64 -18.97
N LEU A 232 34.41 1.87 -19.24
CA LEU A 232 35.59 1.82 -18.38
C LEU A 232 36.24 3.20 -18.20
N LYS A 233 36.33 4.00 -19.27
CA LYS A 233 36.86 5.37 -19.21
C LYS A 233 35.95 6.34 -18.46
N LEU A 234 34.63 6.18 -18.57
CA LEU A 234 33.66 7.05 -17.89
C LEU A 234 33.59 6.72 -16.40
N ASN A 235 33.66 5.44 -16.04
CA ASN A 235 33.71 5.00 -14.64
C ASN A 235 35.01 5.45 -13.95
N ALA A 236 36.13 5.54 -14.67
CA ALA A 236 37.41 6.00 -14.12
C ALA A 236 37.48 7.54 -13.94
N LYS A 237 36.48 8.29 -14.42
CA LYS A 237 36.41 9.76 -14.31
C LYS A 237 35.54 10.24 -13.14
N CYS A 238 34.88 9.33 -12.45
CA CYS A 238 33.96 9.59 -11.36
C CYS A 238 34.43 8.84 -10.12
#